data_AF-A0A0A1PQM7-F1
#
_entry.id   AF-A0A0A1PQM7-F1
#
_cell.length_a   1.000
_cell.length_b   1.000
_cell.length_c   1.000
_cell.angle_alpha   90.00
_cell.angle_beta   90.00
_cell.angle_gamma   90.00
#
_symmetry.space_group_name_H-M   'P 1'
#
loop_
_entity.id
_entity.type
_entity.pdbx_description
1 polymer ?
#
loop_
_entity_poly.entity_id
_entity_poly.type
_entity_poly.pdbx_seq_one_letter_code
_entity_poly.pdbx_strand_id
1 'polypeptide(L)'
;MLSRGSEWRRWEPHIHAPGTAMNNQFTGPTAWDNYLTALERATPLIEAIAVTDYYVTDTYEEVLRRKAAGRLPRTKLIFPNVELRLDVATAKGGFVNLHLFVSPEDPNHLEELQRLLSRLQFNVMQDRFDCTRADLIRLGV
;
A
#
# COMPACT_ATOMS: atom_id res chain seq x y z
N MET A 1 -29.28 24.81 14.39
CA MET A 1 -28.23 23.88 13.90
C MET A 1 -26.89 24.52 14.17
N LEU A 2 -26.07 23.95 15.05
CA LEU A 2 -24.69 24.40 15.22
C LEU A 2 -23.92 24.01 13.95
N SER A 3 -23.38 25.00 13.24
CA SER A 3 -22.42 24.78 12.16
C SER A 3 -21.21 24.05 12.73
N ARG A 4 -20.92 22.83 12.25
CA ARG A 4 -19.66 22.14 12.59
C ARG A 4 -18.51 23.02 12.09
N GLY A 5 -17.60 23.39 12.99
CA GLY A 5 -16.36 24.10 12.64
C GLY A 5 -15.37 23.20 11.91
N SER A 6 -14.12 23.63 11.76
CA SER A 6 -13.06 22.84 11.14
C SER A 6 -12.81 21.53 11.92
N GLU A 7 -12.86 20.40 11.21
CA GLU A 7 -12.58 19.08 11.77
C GLU A 7 -11.24 18.57 11.28
N TRP A 8 -10.43 18.09 12.22
CA TRP A 8 -9.15 17.46 11.93
C TRP A 8 -9.33 15.95 11.96
N ARG A 9 -8.88 15.27 10.90
CA ARG A 9 -8.87 13.81 10.82
C ARG A 9 -7.45 13.34 10.60
N ARG A 10 -7.04 12.28 11.29
CA ARG A 10 -5.72 11.69 11.09
C ARG A 10 -5.75 10.71 9.92
N TRP A 11 -4.82 10.90 9.00
CA TRP A 11 -4.64 10.11 7.79
C TRP A 11 -3.22 9.54 7.79
N GLU A 12 -3.08 8.29 7.38
CA GLU A 12 -1.78 7.64 7.14
C GLU A 12 -1.68 7.27 5.66
N PRO A 13 -1.13 8.13 4.79
CA PRO A 13 -1.15 7.94 3.34
C PRO A 13 0.04 7.10 2.82
N HIS A 14 0.92 6.62 3.70
CA HIS A 14 2.05 5.78 3.32
C HIS A 14 2.38 4.83 4.45
N ILE A 15 1.83 3.62 4.41
CA ILE A 15 2.13 2.59 5.41
C ILE A 15 2.20 1.20 4.79
N HIS A 16 3.35 0.56 4.91
CA HIS A 16 3.53 -0.83 4.50
C HIS A 16 2.92 -1.78 5.55
N ALA A 17 2.41 -2.91 5.08
CA ALA A 17 1.82 -3.95 5.92
C ALA A 17 2.67 -5.23 5.95
N PRO A 18 2.40 -6.17 6.88
CA PRO A 18 3.11 -7.43 6.96
C PRO A 18 3.08 -8.22 5.65
N GLY A 19 4.24 -8.65 5.18
CA GLY A 19 4.36 -9.33 3.89
C GLY A 19 4.60 -8.41 2.69
N THR A 20 4.83 -7.12 2.91
CA THR A 20 5.29 -6.19 1.85
C THR A 20 6.53 -6.76 1.13
N ALA A 21 6.62 -6.56 -0.19
CA ALA A 21 7.64 -7.21 -1.01
C ALA A 21 9.07 -6.74 -0.66
N MET A 22 9.24 -5.47 -0.30
CA MET A 22 10.54 -4.93 0.11
C MET A 22 10.50 -4.38 1.53
N ASN A 23 11.64 -4.44 2.21
CA ASN A 23 11.81 -3.92 3.57
C ASN A 23 10.76 -4.46 4.57
N ASN A 24 10.40 -5.75 4.45
CA ASN A 24 9.47 -6.38 5.37
C ASN A 24 10.14 -6.63 6.73
N GLN A 25 9.81 -5.79 7.71
CA GLN A 25 10.31 -5.91 9.08
C GLN A 25 9.28 -6.55 10.03
N PHE A 26 8.15 -7.00 9.49
CA PHE A 26 7.12 -7.68 10.27
C PHE A 26 7.46 -9.16 10.38
N THR A 27 7.61 -9.65 11.60
CA THR A 27 8.07 -11.03 11.85
C THR A 27 7.11 -11.78 12.77
N GLY A 28 7.12 -13.11 12.64
CA GLY A 28 6.36 -14.02 13.49
C GLY A 28 4.89 -14.17 13.10
N PRO A 29 4.20 -15.16 13.71
CA PRO A 29 2.83 -15.54 13.34
C PRO A 29 1.78 -14.49 13.70
N THR A 30 2.09 -13.57 14.62
CA THR A 30 1.19 -12.51 15.10
C THR A 30 1.37 -11.17 14.39
N ALA A 31 2.22 -11.11 13.36
CA ALA A 31 2.56 -9.88 12.65
C ALA A 31 1.34 -9.06 12.21
N TRP A 32 0.36 -9.70 11.57
CA TRP A 32 -0.89 -9.06 11.14
C TRP A 32 -1.74 -8.53 12.29
N ASP A 33 -1.90 -9.32 13.35
CA ASP A 33 -2.70 -8.90 14.49
C ASP A 33 -2.04 -7.75 15.25
N ASN A 34 -0.73 -7.78 15.43
CA ASN A 34 0.04 -6.70 16.05
C ASN A 34 -0.06 -5.42 15.20
N TYR A 35 0.14 -5.51 13.88
CA TYR A 35 0.04 -4.39 12.95
C TYR A 35 -1.33 -3.72 13.01
N LEU A 36 -2.42 -4.48 12.82
CA LEU A 36 -3.77 -3.94 12.83
C LEU A 36 -4.13 -3.38 14.21
N THR A 37 -3.72 -4.03 15.30
CA THR A 37 -3.95 -3.55 16.66
C THR A 37 -3.24 -2.22 16.92
N ALA A 38 -2.01 -2.05 16.40
CA ALA A 38 -1.29 -0.79 16.51
C ALA A 38 -2.02 0.35 15.80
N LEU A 39 -2.57 0.10 14.60
CA LEU A 39 -3.38 1.08 13.86
C LEU A 39 -4.69 1.43 14.59
N GLU A 40 -5.37 0.43 15.13
CA GLU A 40 -6.63 0.59 15.87
C GLU A 40 -6.45 1.37 17.17
N ARG A 41 -5.28 1.26 17.80
CA ARG A 41 -4.94 1.92 19.07
C ARG A 41 -4.22 3.26 18.90
N ALA A 42 -3.89 3.65 17.68
CA ALA A 42 -3.21 4.89 17.40
C ALA A 42 -4.01 6.09 17.92
N THR A 43 -3.33 7.05 18.55
CA THR A 43 -3.93 8.30 19.05
C THR A 43 -3.25 9.49 18.34
N PRO A 44 -4.01 10.41 17.72
CA PRO A 44 -5.45 10.33 17.42
C PRO A 44 -5.81 9.11 16.55
N LEU A 45 -7.09 8.70 16.57
CA LEU A 45 -7.58 7.57 15.76
C LEU A 45 -7.38 7.85 14.27
N ILE A 46 -6.90 6.85 13.54
CA ILE A 46 -6.68 6.94 12.10
C ILE A 46 -8.01 6.70 11.35
N GLU A 47 -8.46 7.70 10.61
CA GLU A 47 -9.72 7.63 9.85
C GLU A 47 -9.51 7.28 8.37
N ALA A 48 -8.30 7.46 7.83
CA ALA A 48 -7.95 7.08 6.47
C ALA A 48 -6.56 6.45 6.39
N ILE A 49 -6.43 5.36 5.64
CA ILE A 49 -5.18 4.62 5.45
C ILE A 49 -4.96 4.39 3.96
N ALA A 50 -3.77 4.71 3.46
CA ALA A 50 -3.29 4.18 2.19
C ALA A 50 -2.33 3.03 2.47
N VAL A 51 -2.69 1.81 2.04
CA VAL A 51 -1.80 0.64 2.19
C VAL A 51 -0.76 0.71 1.09
N THR A 52 0.51 0.77 1.49
CA THR A 52 1.61 0.91 0.54
C THR A 52 2.24 -0.41 0.19
N ASP A 53 2.15 -0.77 -1.08
CA ASP A 53 2.78 -1.96 -1.65
C ASP A 53 3.82 -1.57 -2.70
N TYR A 54 4.91 -2.33 -2.76
CA TYR A 54 5.91 -2.17 -3.81
C TYR A 54 5.44 -2.90 -5.06
N TYR A 55 5.14 -2.16 -6.12
CA TYR A 55 4.76 -2.67 -7.46
C TYR A 55 3.49 -3.53 -7.56
N VAL A 56 2.93 -4.05 -6.47
CA VAL A 56 1.74 -4.92 -6.45
C VAL A 56 0.67 -4.38 -5.50
N THR A 57 -0.36 -5.17 -5.18
CA THR A 57 -1.48 -4.81 -4.31
C THR A 57 -1.76 -5.85 -3.21
N ASP A 58 -0.87 -6.81 -3.02
CA ASP A 58 -1.12 -8.00 -2.19
C ASP A 58 -1.50 -7.66 -0.75
N THR A 59 -0.79 -6.73 -0.11
CA THR A 59 -1.09 -6.40 1.29
C THR A 59 -2.30 -5.49 1.42
N TYR A 60 -2.56 -4.63 0.42
CA TYR A 60 -3.82 -3.89 0.32
C TYR A 60 -5.03 -4.84 0.26
N GLU A 61 -4.97 -5.88 -0.57
CA GLU A 61 -6.02 -6.90 -0.67
C GLU A 61 -6.24 -7.62 0.67
N GLU A 62 -5.16 -7.97 1.38
CA GLU A 62 -5.27 -8.57 2.71
C GLU A 62 -5.90 -7.62 3.74
N VAL A 63 -5.53 -6.33 3.72
CA VAL A 63 -6.17 -5.33 4.58
C VAL A 63 -7.67 -5.22 4.29
N LEU A 64 -8.09 -5.26 3.02
CA LEU A 64 -9.52 -5.29 2.67
C LEU A 64 -10.23 -6.54 3.22
N ARG A 65 -9.62 -7.72 3.09
CA ARG A 65 -10.18 -8.96 3.69
C ARG A 65 -10.34 -8.84 5.20
N ARG A 66 -9.34 -8.31 5.90
CA ARG A 66 -9.37 -8.09 7.35
C ARG A 66 -10.40 -7.04 7.77
N LYS A 67 -10.55 -5.97 6.97
CA LYS A 67 -11.58 -4.95 7.15
C LYS A 67 -12.99 -5.55 7.01
N ALA A 68 -13.22 -6.39 6.00
CA ALA A 68 -14.46 -7.13 5.82
C ALA A 68 -14.75 -8.08 6.99
N ALA A 69 -13.70 -8.64 7.61
CA ALA A 69 -13.78 -9.44 8.83
C ALA A 69 -13.93 -8.62 10.13
N GLY A 70 -14.09 -7.29 10.05
CA GLY A 70 -14.38 -6.41 11.19
C GLY A 70 -13.20 -5.66 11.79
N ARG A 71 -11.99 -5.76 11.23
CA ARG A 71 -10.81 -4.99 11.66
C ARG A 71 -10.86 -3.54 11.19
N LEU A 72 -10.04 -2.69 11.81
CA LEU A 72 -9.95 -1.25 11.53
C LEU A 72 -11.32 -0.54 11.62
N PRO A 73 -12.13 -0.75 12.69
CA PRO A 73 -13.52 -0.29 12.74
C PRO A 73 -13.68 1.24 12.66
N ARG A 74 -12.63 2.00 12.99
CA ARG A 74 -12.62 3.47 12.95
C ARG A 74 -12.09 4.07 11.65
N THR A 75 -11.42 3.27 10.82
CA THR A 75 -10.91 3.69 9.53
C THR A 75 -12.05 3.66 8.52
N LYS A 76 -12.39 4.83 7.98
CA LYS A 76 -13.52 5.05 7.06
C LYS A 76 -13.09 4.92 5.59
N LEU A 77 -11.84 5.26 5.30
CA LEU A 77 -11.28 5.22 3.96
C LEU A 77 -10.03 4.35 3.95
N ILE A 78 -10.01 3.33 3.09
CA ILE A 78 -8.83 2.48 2.85
C ILE A 78 -8.62 2.44 1.34
N PHE A 79 -7.44 2.81 0.87
CA PHE A 79 -7.11 2.90 -0.55
C PHE A 79 -5.68 2.39 -0.82
N PRO A 80 -5.36 1.96 -2.05
CA PRO A 80 -4.02 1.50 -2.36
C PRO A 80 -3.08 2.67 -2.63
N ASN A 81 -1.84 2.53 -2.20
CA ASN A 81 -0.69 3.33 -2.58
C ASN A 81 0.35 2.39 -3.22
N VAL A 82 0.55 2.46 -4.53
CA VAL A 82 1.61 1.66 -5.16
C VAL A 82 2.89 2.48 -5.21
N GLU A 83 3.93 1.98 -4.55
CA GLU A 83 5.27 2.54 -4.57
C GLU A 83 6.09 1.90 -5.68
N LEU A 84 6.53 2.73 -6.64
CA LEU A 84 7.36 2.35 -7.77
C LEU A 84 8.72 3.04 -7.65
N ARG A 85 9.82 2.32 -7.84
CA ARG A 85 11.14 2.93 -7.93
C ARG A 85 11.49 3.23 -9.38
N LEU A 86 11.79 4.49 -9.67
CA LEU A 86 12.27 4.92 -10.98
C LEU A 86 13.77 4.67 -11.10
N ASP A 87 14.20 4.21 -12.28
CA ASP A 87 15.62 4.07 -12.66
C ASP A 87 16.25 5.42 -13.05
N VAL A 88 15.93 6.46 -12.28
CA VAL A 88 16.53 7.79 -12.43
C VAL A 88 17.30 8.05 -11.14
N ALA A 89 18.62 7.96 -11.23
CA ALA A 89 19.49 8.33 -10.13
C ALA A 89 19.42 9.85 -9.93
N THR A 90 19.06 10.28 -8.71
CA THR A 90 19.24 11.67 -8.31
C THR A 90 20.72 12.05 -8.36
N ALA A 91 21.05 13.34 -8.42
CA ALA A 91 22.43 13.83 -8.42
C ALA A 91 23.29 13.33 -7.22
N LYS A 92 22.65 12.75 -6.19
CA LYS A 92 23.29 12.15 -5.01
C LYS A 92 23.25 10.61 -4.98
N GLY A 93 22.89 9.96 -6.09
CA GLY A 93 22.86 8.49 -6.21
C GLY A 93 21.67 7.80 -5.55
N GLY A 94 20.68 8.54 -5.03
CA GLY A 94 19.44 7.98 -4.51
C GLY A 94 18.42 7.71 -5.61
N PHE A 95 17.63 6.66 -5.45
CA PHE A 95 16.50 6.37 -6.33
C PHE A 95 15.32 7.32 -6.04
N VAL A 96 14.52 7.60 -7.08
CA VAL A 96 13.27 8.34 -6.93
C VAL A 96 12.12 7.34 -6.82
N ASN A 97 11.32 7.45 -5.76
CA ASN A 97 10.08 6.66 -5.64
C ASN A 97 8.90 7.49 -6.12
N LEU A 98 8.05 6.88 -6.93
CA LEU A 98 6.76 7.39 -7.36
C LEU A 98 5.66 6.68 -6.56
N HIS A 99 4.71 7.45 -6.03
CA HIS A 99 3.55 6.94 -5.32
C HIS A 99 2.29 7.14 -6.16
N LEU A 100 1.60 6.05 -6.43
CA LEU A 100 0.33 6.04 -7.15
C LEU A 100 -0.81 5.77 -6.16
N PHE A 101 -1.56 6.83 -5.83
CA PHE A 101 -2.83 6.70 -5.11
C PHE A 101 -3.96 6.44 -6.10
N VAL A 102 -4.73 5.37 -5.85
CA VAL A 102 -5.92 5.06 -6.65
C VAL A 102 -7.16 5.25 -5.79
N SER A 103 -8.17 5.91 -6.35
CA SER A 103 -9.45 6.07 -5.66
C SER A 103 -10.14 4.72 -5.51
N PRO A 104 -10.60 4.34 -4.29
CA PRO A 104 -11.35 3.11 -4.08
C PRO A 104 -12.85 3.27 -4.36
N GLU A 105 -13.29 4.44 -4.84
CA GLU A 105 -14.70 4.74 -5.11
C GLU A 105 -15.28 3.88 -6.25
N ASP A 106 -14.45 3.53 -7.24
CA ASP A 106 -14.83 2.59 -8.29
C ASP A 106 -14.76 1.16 -7.72
N PRO A 107 -15.85 0.37 -7.74
CA PRO A 107 -15.82 -1.03 -7.29
C PRO A 107 -14.77 -1.90 -8.00
N ASN A 108 -14.38 -1.55 -9.23
CA ASN A 108 -13.40 -2.28 -10.04
C ASN A 108 -11.98 -1.71 -9.93
N HIS A 109 -11.73 -0.74 -9.04
CA HIS A 109 -10.43 -0.07 -8.92
C HIS A 109 -9.25 -1.03 -8.79
N LEU A 110 -9.43 -2.15 -8.07
CA LEU A 110 -8.38 -3.13 -7.85
C LEU A 110 -8.04 -3.89 -9.14
N GLU A 111 -9.06 -4.34 -9.88
CA GLU A 111 -8.87 -5.03 -11.16
C GLU A 111 -8.20 -4.10 -12.18
N GLU A 112 -8.68 -2.85 -12.29
CA GLU A 112 -8.10 -1.87 -13.20
C GLU A 112 -6.67 -1.46 -12.81
N LEU A 113 -6.38 -1.37 -11.51
CA LEU A 113 -5.03 -1.13 -11.00
C LEU A 113 -4.11 -2.30 -11.35
N GLN A 114 -4.51 -3.54 -11.07
CA GLN A 114 -3.72 -4.73 -11.44
C GLN A 114 -3.49 -4.80 -12.96
N ARG A 115 -4.52 -4.48 -13.76
CA ARG A 115 -4.40 -4.39 -15.23
C ARG A 115 -3.43 -3.31 -15.67
N LEU A 116 -3.38 -2.16 -15.00
CA LEU A 116 -2.39 -1.12 -15.24
C LEU A 116 -0.97 -1.60 -14.87
N LEU A 117 -0.80 -2.15 -13.67
CA LEU A 117 0.50 -2.60 -13.15
C LEU A 117 1.11 -3.71 -14.00
N SER A 118 0.32 -4.68 -14.45
CA SER A 118 0.78 -5.74 -15.37
C SER A 118 1.31 -5.23 -16.71
N ARG A 119 1.02 -3.96 -17.08
CA ARG A 119 1.54 -3.31 -18.29
C ARG A 119 2.70 -2.37 -18.01
N LEU A 120 3.01 -2.12 -16.74
CA LEU A 120 4.19 -1.36 -16.35
C LEU A 120 5.40 -2.30 -16.34
N GLN A 121 6.33 -2.00 -17.23
CA GLN A 121 7.53 -2.79 -17.42
C GLN A 121 8.74 -2.00 -16.96
N PHE A 122 9.69 -2.67 -16.35
CA PHE A 122 10.99 -2.11 -15.99
C PHE A 122 12.09 -3.10 -16.34
N ASN A 123 13.29 -2.56 -16.59
CA ASN A 123 14.44 -3.37 -16.95
C ASN A 123 15.36 -3.50 -15.74
N VAL A 124 15.82 -4.73 -15.48
CA VAL A 124 16.90 -4.97 -14.51
C VAL A 124 17.96 -5.81 -15.20
N MET A 125 19.20 -5.34 -15.17
CA MET A 125 20.33 -5.91 -15.90
C MET A 125 20.09 -6.03 -17.42
N GLN A 126 19.73 -7.20 -17.93
CA GLN A 126 19.47 -7.49 -19.35
C GLN A 126 18.09 -8.12 -19.57
N ASP A 127 17.22 -8.03 -18.57
CA ASP A 127 15.90 -8.66 -18.58
C ASP A 127 14.81 -7.63 -18.25
N ARG A 128 13.59 -7.93 -18.70
CA ARG A 128 12.41 -7.09 -18.55
C ARG A 128 11.44 -7.77 -17.61
N PHE A 129 10.97 -7.03 -16.61
CA PHE A 129 10.03 -7.48 -15.61
C PHE A 129 8.77 -6.64 -15.68
N ASP A 130 7.63 -7.30 -15.51
CA ASP A 130 6.34 -6.63 -15.33
C ASP A 130 6.06 -6.49 -13.83
N CYS A 131 5.22 -5.52 -13.45
CA CYS A 131 4.83 -5.33 -12.05
C CYS A 131 3.79 -6.38 -11.62
N THR A 132 4.21 -7.65 -11.60
CA THR A 132 3.42 -8.81 -11.19
C THR A 132 4.17 -9.59 -10.11
N ARG A 133 3.43 -10.28 -9.24
CA ARG A 133 4.02 -11.14 -8.20
C ARG A 133 5.01 -12.16 -8.79
N ALA A 134 4.68 -12.77 -9.94
CA ALA A 134 5.53 -13.78 -10.56
C ALA A 134 6.89 -13.21 -11.00
N ASP A 135 6.89 -12.02 -11.61
CA ASP A 135 8.12 -11.37 -12.04
C ASP A 135 8.92 -10.77 -10.88
N LEU A 136 8.26 -10.28 -9.82
CA LEU A 136 8.96 -9.87 -8.60
C LEU A 136 9.68 -11.05 -7.92
N ILE A 137 9.02 -12.22 -7.83
CA ILE A 137 9.68 -13.44 -7.33
C ILE A 137 10.86 -13.82 -8.22
N ARG A 138 10.71 -13.70 -9.54
CA ARG A 138 11.79 -13.96 -10.51
C ARG A 138 12.97 -13.00 -10.35
N LEU A 139 12.68 -11.76 -9.96
CA LEU A 139 13.68 -10.73 -9.63
C LEU A 139 14.38 -11.00 -8.28
N GLY A 140 13.82 -11.87 -7.44
CA GLY A 140 14.33 -12.19 -6.10
C GLY A 140 13.80 -11.27 -5.00
N VAL A 141 12.63 -10.67 -5.23
CA VAL A 141 11.88 -9.84 -4.27
C VAL A 141 10.71 -10.64 -3.69
#